data_AF-A0A5N5G4V6-F1
#
_entry.id   AF-A0A5N5G4V6-F1
#
_cell.length_a   1.000
_cell.length_b   1.000
_cell.length_c   1.000
_cell.angle_alpha   90.00
_cell.angle_beta   90.00
_cell.angle_gamma   90.00
#
_symmetry.space_group_name_H-M   'P 1'
#
loop_
_entity.id
_entity.type
_entity.pdbx_description
1 polymer ?
#
loop_
_entity_poly.entity_id
_entity_poly.type
_entity_poly.pdbx_seq_one_letter_code
_entity_poly.pdbx_strand_id
1 'polypeptide(L)'
;MSGAKPAAAEHVGFPNVDANKSTASATARADGCCNPVKKTGPISMDHVLLALRETKEDREVRIRSLFNFFDAKNLGYLDYSQIEAGLSALQIPPEYKYAKDLLKVCDANRDGRVDYLEFRRYMDDKELELYRIFQAIDVEHNGCILPEELWDALVKAGIEMDDKELARFVEHVDKDNNGIITFEEWRDFLLLYPHEATIENIYHHWERVCLVDIGEQAVIPEGIGKHVHRSRYFIAGAIAGAASRTATAPLDRLKVVLQVQTSRASVVPAIEKILKEDGILGFFRGNGINVVKVAPESAIKFYTYEMLKKVIGDNMGADEGDIGTAGRLLAGGMAGAVAQTSIYPLDLVKTRLQTCTSEAGKSPQLGTLTREIWIHEGPRAFYRGLLPSLLGIVPYTGIDLAAYEALKDMSKTYFLHDNSEPGPLIQLGCGTISGALGATCVYPLQVIRTRLQAQRSNTATAYKGMSDVFWRTLQHEGVRGFYKGLFPNLLKVVPAASITYMVYEAMKKKLDL
;
A
#
# COMPACT_ATOMS: atom_id res chain seq x y z
N MET A 1 16.54 -16.82 -29.43
CA MET A 1 17.23 -17.88 -28.68
C MET A 1 18.34 -17.24 -27.84
N SER A 2 18.15 -17.23 -26.53
CA SER A 2 19.13 -17.13 -25.44
C SER A 2 18.39 -16.44 -24.29
N GLY A 3 17.88 -17.25 -23.36
CA GLY A 3 17.15 -16.78 -22.18
C GLY A 3 18.13 -16.27 -21.13
N ALA A 4 17.96 -15.01 -20.73
CA ALA A 4 18.60 -14.47 -19.55
C ALA A 4 17.72 -14.79 -18.33
N LYS A 5 18.25 -15.58 -17.40
CA LYS A 5 17.66 -15.79 -16.07
C LYS A 5 17.58 -14.46 -15.31
N PRO A 6 16.55 -14.22 -14.48
CA PRO A 6 16.54 -13.07 -13.59
C PRO A 6 17.62 -13.24 -12.51
N ALA A 7 18.30 -12.15 -12.18
CA ALA A 7 19.32 -12.08 -11.14
C ALA A 7 18.66 -12.19 -9.76
N ALA A 8 19.23 -13.04 -8.90
CA ALA A 8 18.83 -13.22 -7.51
C ALA A 8 18.99 -11.90 -6.74
N ALA A 9 18.00 -11.57 -5.91
CA ALA A 9 18.06 -10.47 -4.96
C ALA A 9 19.06 -10.83 -3.84
N GLU A 10 20.12 -10.03 -3.66
CA GLU A 10 20.99 -10.12 -2.49
C GLU A 10 20.27 -9.49 -1.29
N HIS A 11 19.69 -10.35 -0.44
CA HIS A 11 19.15 -9.94 0.86
C HIS A 11 20.26 -9.92 1.92
N VAL A 12 20.41 -8.80 2.61
CA VAL A 12 21.36 -8.63 3.72
C VAL A 12 20.84 -9.41 4.93
N GLY A 13 21.31 -10.64 5.09
CA GLY A 13 21.08 -11.45 6.29
C GLY A 13 21.81 -10.87 7.52
N PHE A 14 21.51 -11.42 8.70
CA PHE A 14 22.28 -11.19 9.93
C PHE A 14 23.78 -11.22 9.64
N PRO A 15 24.60 -10.37 10.29
CA PRO A 15 26.02 -10.28 10.00
C PRO A 15 26.66 -11.67 10.03
N ASN A 16 27.15 -12.10 8.86
CA ASN A 16 27.66 -13.44 8.64
C ASN A 16 29.06 -13.57 9.29
N VAL A 17 29.15 -14.25 10.42
CA VAL A 17 30.42 -14.44 11.16
C VAL A 17 31.12 -15.71 10.69
N ASP A 18 31.40 -15.83 9.40
CA ASP A 18 32.19 -16.95 8.84
C ASP A 18 33.49 -16.49 8.15
N ALA A 19 33.90 -15.22 8.31
CA ALA A 19 35.11 -14.69 7.68
C ALA A 19 36.45 -15.18 8.27
N ASN A 20 36.47 -16.20 9.16
CA ASN A 20 37.72 -16.65 9.80
C ASN A 20 37.84 -18.16 10.09
N LYS A 21 37.24 -19.04 9.28
CA LYS A 21 37.60 -20.47 9.29
C LYS A 21 38.74 -20.74 8.31
N SER A 22 39.96 -20.74 8.84
CA SER A 22 41.17 -21.14 8.12
C SER A 22 41.09 -22.59 7.65
N THR A 23 41.37 -22.81 6.37
CA THR A 23 41.79 -24.04 5.68
C THR A 23 42.17 -25.24 6.56
N ALA A 24 41.21 -26.10 6.89
CA ALA A 24 41.42 -27.54 7.14
C ALA A 24 40.06 -28.25 7.36
N SER A 25 39.37 -28.65 6.28
CA SER A 25 38.42 -29.78 6.23
C SER A 25 37.62 -29.69 4.93
N ALA A 26 38.25 -30.05 3.82
CA ALA A 26 37.56 -30.25 2.55
C ALA A 26 37.39 -31.76 2.35
N THR A 27 36.44 -32.38 3.07
CA THR A 27 35.89 -33.74 2.78
C THR A 27 34.75 -34.07 3.75
N ALA A 28 33.62 -33.38 3.64
CA ALA A 28 32.31 -33.83 4.16
C ALA A 28 31.19 -32.85 3.73
N ARG A 29 30.87 -32.80 2.43
CA ARG A 29 29.65 -32.17 1.92
C ARG A 29 28.88 -33.19 1.09
N ALA A 30 28.35 -34.19 1.77
CA ALA A 30 27.31 -35.08 1.29
C ALA A 30 26.77 -35.83 2.51
N ASP A 31 25.71 -35.31 3.13
CA ASP A 31 24.65 -36.12 3.75
C ASP A 31 23.50 -35.20 4.19
N GLY A 32 22.30 -35.55 3.69
CA GLY A 32 21.05 -34.83 3.86
C GLY A 32 20.41 -35.01 5.24
N CYS A 33 19.31 -34.26 5.41
CA CYS A 33 18.52 -34.10 6.63
C CYS A 33 18.44 -35.36 7.51
N CYS A 34 18.99 -35.26 8.73
CA CYS A 34 18.83 -36.24 9.78
C CYS A 34 18.70 -35.50 11.12
N ASN A 35 17.47 -35.44 11.64
CA ASN A 35 17.21 -35.00 13.01
C ASN A 35 17.45 -36.18 13.97
N PRO A 36 18.40 -36.13 14.92
CA PRO A 36 18.72 -37.27 15.78
C PRO A 36 17.80 -37.40 17.00
N VAL A 37 16.79 -36.53 17.16
CA VAL A 37 15.97 -36.47 18.37
C VAL A 37 14.65 -37.22 18.17
N LYS A 38 14.67 -38.54 18.39
CA LYS A 38 13.48 -39.43 18.34
C LYS A 38 12.70 -39.55 19.66
N LYS A 39 12.96 -38.73 20.69
CA LYS A 39 12.33 -38.89 22.01
C LYS A 39 11.68 -37.60 22.52
N THR A 40 10.39 -37.70 22.83
CA THR A 40 9.56 -36.69 23.50
C THR A 40 10.02 -36.49 24.95
N GLY A 41 11.01 -35.63 25.15
CA GLY A 41 11.44 -35.10 26.45
C GLY A 41 11.27 -33.57 26.50
N PRO A 42 11.49 -32.92 27.66
CA PRO A 42 11.48 -31.47 27.73
C PRO A 42 12.58 -30.89 26.82
N ILE A 43 12.18 -30.01 25.90
CA ILE A 43 13.08 -29.31 24.98
C ILE A 43 14.08 -28.49 25.80
N SER A 44 15.36 -28.73 25.54
CA SER A 44 16.49 -28.07 26.17
C SER A 44 17.34 -27.32 25.13
N MET A 45 18.19 -26.41 25.59
CA MET A 45 19.09 -25.65 24.71
C MET A 45 20.05 -26.56 23.91
N ASP A 46 20.38 -27.76 24.41
CA ASP A 46 21.22 -28.70 23.66
C ASP A 46 20.52 -29.21 22.39
N HIS A 47 19.18 -29.24 22.35
CA HIS A 47 18.42 -29.58 21.13
C HIS A 47 18.48 -28.45 20.09
N VAL A 48 18.38 -27.20 20.54
CA VAL A 48 18.49 -25.99 19.70
C VAL A 48 19.87 -25.91 19.05
N LEU A 49 20.93 -26.08 19.86
CA LEU A 49 22.32 -26.09 19.38
C LEU A 49 22.56 -27.19 18.34
N LEU A 50 21.98 -28.37 18.56
CA LEU A 50 22.13 -29.49 17.65
C LEU A 50 21.37 -29.27 16.34
N ALA A 51 20.18 -28.66 16.38
CA ALA A 51 19.42 -28.31 15.18
C ALA A 51 20.14 -27.25 14.33
N LEU A 52 20.79 -26.28 14.98
CA LEU A 52 21.58 -25.22 14.34
C LEU A 52 23.01 -25.66 14.00
N ARG A 53 23.42 -26.88 14.40
CA ARG A 53 24.80 -27.41 14.25
C ARG A 53 25.87 -26.46 14.80
N GLU A 54 25.55 -25.73 15.86
CA GLU A 54 26.43 -24.73 16.48
C GLU A 54 26.93 -25.20 17.85
N THR A 55 28.15 -24.80 18.22
CA THR A 55 28.65 -25.02 19.60
C THR A 55 28.15 -23.94 20.55
N LYS A 56 28.29 -24.15 21.86
CA LYS A 56 27.91 -23.14 22.88
C LYS A 56 28.72 -21.85 22.70
N GLU A 57 29.97 -22.00 22.29
CA GLU A 57 30.90 -20.92 22.02
C GLU A 57 30.51 -20.14 20.77
N ASP A 58 30.16 -20.84 19.67
CA ASP A 58 29.71 -20.20 18.42
C ASP A 58 28.41 -19.41 18.65
N ARG A 59 27.47 -19.98 19.40
CA ARG A 59 26.22 -19.31 19.78
C ARG A 59 26.47 -18.04 20.59
N GLU A 60 27.39 -18.10 21.56
CA GLU A 60 27.73 -16.94 22.39
C GLU A 60 28.31 -15.80 21.53
N VAL A 61 29.16 -16.15 20.56
CA VAL A 61 29.71 -15.18 19.59
C VAL A 61 28.60 -14.58 18.74
N ARG A 62 27.64 -15.38 18.25
CA ARG A 62 26.50 -14.92 17.45
C ARG A 62 25.61 -13.93 18.22
N ILE A 63 25.19 -14.28 19.43
CA ILE A 63 24.36 -13.41 20.28
C ILE A 63 25.08 -12.09 20.60
N ARG A 64 26.39 -12.16 20.87
CA ARG A 64 27.20 -10.98 21.15
C ARG A 64 27.39 -10.08 19.93
N SER A 65 27.55 -10.69 18.76
CA SER A 65 27.65 -9.95 17.50
C SER A 65 26.32 -9.24 17.19
N LEU A 66 25.20 -9.90 17.45
CA LEU A 66 23.87 -9.30 17.31
C LEU A 66 23.66 -8.15 18.31
N PHE A 67 24.05 -8.32 19.58
CA PHE A 67 23.98 -7.24 20.56
C PHE A 67 24.82 -6.02 20.12
N ASN A 68 26.05 -6.25 19.67
CA ASN A 68 26.93 -5.19 19.20
C ASN A 68 26.41 -4.49 17.94
N PHE A 69 25.66 -5.20 17.09
CA PHE A 69 24.99 -4.60 15.93
C PHE A 69 23.94 -3.56 16.36
N PHE A 70 23.14 -3.86 17.39
CA PHE A 70 22.23 -2.89 17.98
C PHE A 70 22.98 -1.81 18.79
N ASP A 71 24.05 -2.18 19.49
CA ASP A 71 24.90 -1.26 20.23
C ASP A 71 25.94 -0.55 19.35
N ALA A 72 25.50 0.06 18.25
CA ALA A 72 26.39 0.75 17.30
C ALA A 72 27.22 1.89 17.93
N LYS A 73 26.79 2.39 19.10
CA LYS A 73 27.48 3.45 19.86
C LYS A 73 28.42 2.88 20.94
N ASN A 74 28.48 1.56 21.12
CA ASN A 74 29.30 0.85 22.09
C ASN A 74 29.11 1.37 23.53
N LEU A 75 27.84 1.56 23.92
CA LEU A 75 27.45 2.06 25.24
C LEU A 75 27.37 0.95 26.29
N GLY A 76 27.36 -0.32 25.87
CA GLY A 76 27.21 -1.49 26.72
C GLY A 76 25.76 -1.80 27.12
N TYR A 77 24.79 -1.06 26.58
CA TYR A 77 23.35 -1.25 26.77
C TYR A 77 22.60 -0.80 25.52
N LEU A 78 21.36 -1.28 25.36
CA LEU A 78 20.45 -0.88 24.28
C LEU A 78 19.32 -0.02 24.82
N ASP A 79 19.18 1.20 24.30
CA ASP A 79 17.98 2.02 24.52
C ASP A 79 16.98 1.90 23.36
N TYR A 80 15.81 2.51 23.52
CA TYR A 80 14.77 2.54 22.47
C TYR A 80 15.32 3.00 21.11
N SER A 81 16.19 4.02 21.09
CA SER A 81 16.70 4.60 19.85
C SER A 81 17.64 3.65 19.11
N GLN A 82 18.44 2.89 19.85
CA GLN A 82 19.33 1.87 19.30
C GLN A 82 18.55 0.67 18.75
N ILE A 83 17.52 0.22 19.47
CA ILE A 83 16.64 -0.86 19.02
C ILE A 83 15.88 -0.45 17.75
N GLU A 84 15.29 0.74 17.73
CA GLU A 84 14.57 1.28 16.57
C GLU A 84 15.48 1.39 15.33
N ALA A 85 16.70 1.90 15.51
CA ALA A 85 17.69 2.01 14.44
C ALA A 85 18.15 0.65 13.92
N GLY A 86 18.41 -0.32 14.81
CA GLY A 86 18.85 -1.66 14.42
C GLY A 86 17.75 -2.44 13.70
N LEU A 87 16.49 -2.35 14.14
CA LEU A 87 15.35 -2.96 13.44
C LEU A 87 15.18 -2.37 12.03
N SER A 88 15.28 -1.05 11.92
CA SER A 88 15.24 -0.36 10.62
C SER A 88 16.35 -0.84 9.69
N ALA A 89 17.56 -1.07 10.21
CA ALA A 89 18.70 -1.56 9.45
C ALA A 89 18.52 -3.01 8.97
N LEU A 90 17.75 -3.82 9.70
CA LEU A 90 17.35 -5.17 9.30
C LEU A 90 16.12 -5.20 8.37
N GLN A 91 15.68 -4.04 7.88
CA GLN A 91 14.46 -3.89 7.07
C GLN A 91 13.18 -4.35 7.78
N ILE A 92 13.22 -4.51 9.11
CA ILE A 92 12.05 -4.79 9.92
C ILE A 92 11.37 -3.44 10.19
N PRO A 93 10.09 -3.25 9.81
CA PRO A 93 9.39 -2.00 10.03
C PRO A 93 9.51 -1.58 11.51
N PRO A 94 10.15 -0.44 11.83
CA PRO A 94 10.42 -0.02 13.20
C PRO A 94 9.18 0.58 13.86
N GLU A 95 7.98 0.10 13.51
CA GLU A 95 6.70 0.63 13.97
C GLU A 95 6.76 0.96 15.46
N TYR A 96 6.22 2.12 15.84
CA TYR A 96 6.30 2.69 17.19
C TYR A 96 5.96 1.71 18.34
N LYS A 97 5.22 0.62 18.06
CA LYS A 97 4.93 -0.44 19.04
C LYS A 97 6.03 -1.49 19.11
N TYR A 98 6.59 -1.92 17.99
CA TYR A 98 7.49 -3.08 17.92
C TYR A 98 8.80 -2.88 18.68
N ALA A 99 9.49 -1.76 18.46
CA ALA A 99 10.72 -1.43 19.18
C ALA A 99 10.48 -1.20 20.69
N LYS A 100 9.31 -0.66 21.06
CA LYS A 100 8.92 -0.49 22.47
C LYS A 100 8.58 -1.80 23.15
N ASP A 101 7.86 -2.66 22.45
CA ASP A 101 7.46 -3.96 22.98
C ASP A 101 8.69 -4.86 23.15
N LEU A 102 9.63 -4.84 22.18
CA LEU A 102 10.91 -5.53 22.32
C LEU A 102 11.73 -4.99 23.50
N LEU A 103 11.87 -3.67 23.63
CA LEU A 103 12.54 -3.06 24.79
C LEU A 103 11.89 -3.53 26.09
N LYS A 104 10.55 -3.48 26.17
CA LYS A 104 9.78 -3.82 27.37
C LYS A 104 9.88 -5.30 27.76
N VAL A 105 9.99 -6.19 26.78
CA VAL A 105 10.11 -7.63 27.03
C VAL A 105 11.55 -8.00 27.42
N CYS A 106 12.54 -7.33 26.85
CA CYS A 106 13.95 -7.53 27.20
C CYS A 106 14.33 -6.89 28.55
N ASP A 107 13.83 -5.69 28.87
CA ASP A 107 14.14 -4.91 30.07
C ASP A 107 13.49 -5.53 31.33
N ALA A 108 14.19 -6.49 31.94
CA ALA A 108 13.70 -7.26 33.07
C ALA A 108 13.71 -6.43 34.36
N ASN A 109 14.68 -5.52 34.50
CA ASN A 109 14.86 -4.69 35.68
C ASN A 109 14.03 -3.38 35.65
N ARG A 110 13.46 -3.04 34.49
CA ARG A 110 12.63 -1.86 34.20
C ARG A 110 13.34 -0.52 34.32
N ASP A 111 14.63 -0.46 34.00
CA ASP A 111 15.43 0.76 34.03
C ASP A 111 15.37 1.57 32.70
N GLY A 112 14.65 1.04 31.70
CA GLY A 112 14.48 1.64 30.38
C GLY A 112 15.64 1.37 29.43
N ARG A 113 16.54 0.45 29.78
CA ARG A 113 17.69 0.00 28.99
C ARG A 113 17.71 -1.53 28.99
N VAL A 114 18.43 -2.12 28.05
CA VAL A 114 18.64 -3.56 27.97
C VAL A 114 20.12 -3.83 27.97
N ASP A 115 20.63 -4.45 29.03
CA ASP A 115 22.02 -4.88 29.07
C ASP A 115 22.23 -6.21 28.30
N TYR A 116 23.49 -6.62 28.16
CA TYR A 116 23.82 -7.85 27.44
C TYR A 116 23.21 -9.12 28.08
N LEU A 117 23.11 -9.18 29.41
CA LEU A 117 22.58 -10.35 30.11
C LEU A 117 21.06 -10.45 29.93
N GLU A 118 20.37 -9.31 29.97
CA GLU A 118 18.94 -9.20 29.66
C GLU A 118 18.65 -9.58 28.21
N PHE A 119 19.44 -9.06 27.27
CA PHE A 119 19.33 -9.41 25.86
C PHE A 119 19.59 -10.91 25.64
N ARG A 120 20.64 -11.47 26.25
CA ARG A 120 20.97 -12.89 26.15
C ARG A 120 19.85 -13.77 26.70
N ARG A 121 19.26 -13.40 27.83
CA ARG A 121 18.14 -14.13 28.42
C ARG A 121 16.94 -14.15 27.48
N TYR A 122 16.60 -13.01 26.88
CA TYR A 122 15.56 -12.94 25.88
C TYR A 122 15.86 -13.88 24.69
N MET A 123 17.09 -13.90 24.20
CA MET A 123 17.50 -14.81 23.11
C MET A 123 17.38 -16.29 23.50
N ASP A 124 17.78 -16.64 24.73
CA ASP A 124 17.63 -17.99 25.27
C ASP A 124 16.16 -18.43 25.31
N ASP A 125 15.29 -17.59 25.86
CA ASP A 125 13.87 -17.86 25.98
C ASP A 125 13.20 -17.93 24.59
N LYS A 126 13.58 -17.03 23.67
CA LYS A 126 13.01 -16.96 22.32
C LYS A 126 13.42 -18.13 21.44
N GLU A 127 14.68 -18.53 21.42
CA GLU A 127 15.11 -19.68 20.60
C GLU A 127 14.46 -20.99 21.07
N LEU A 128 14.27 -21.16 22.38
CA LEU A 128 13.54 -22.30 22.93
C LEU A 128 12.06 -22.28 22.56
N GLU A 129 11.43 -21.10 22.59
CA GLU A 129 10.05 -20.90 22.15
C GLU A 129 9.89 -21.25 20.67
N LEU A 130 10.74 -20.70 19.80
CA LEU A 130 10.72 -20.94 18.36
C LEU A 130 10.94 -22.40 18.02
N TYR A 131 11.86 -23.09 18.71
CA TYR A 131 12.11 -24.51 18.48
C TYR A 131 10.93 -25.39 18.88
N ARG A 132 10.18 -25.03 19.95
CA ARG A 132 8.96 -25.75 20.35
C ARG A 132 7.90 -25.71 19.26
N ILE A 133 7.70 -24.54 18.66
CA ILE A 133 6.70 -24.37 17.59
C ILE A 133 7.18 -25.04 16.32
N PHE A 134 8.47 -24.91 15.99
CA PHE A 134 9.08 -25.58 14.86
C PHE A 134 8.83 -27.09 14.91
N GLN A 135 9.09 -27.74 16.06
CA GLN A 135 8.81 -29.16 16.26
C GLN A 135 7.31 -29.52 16.27
N ALA A 136 6.43 -28.56 16.59
CA ALA A 136 5.00 -28.78 16.52
C ALA A 136 4.47 -28.72 15.07
N ILE A 137 5.18 -28.02 14.18
CA ILE A 137 4.88 -27.94 12.74
C ILE A 137 5.54 -29.10 11.98
N ASP A 138 6.81 -29.44 12.27
CA ASP A 138 7.55 -30.57 11.68
C ASP A 138 6.99 -31.92 12.19
N VAL A 139 5.86 -32.34 11.60
CA VAL A 139 5.13 -33.56 11.94
C VAL A 139 5.92 -34.79 11.50
N GLU A 140 6.64 -34.70 10.38
CA GLU A 140 7.49 -35.78 9.87
C GLU A 140 8.78 -35.96 10.68
N HIS A 141 9.11 -34.99 11.55
CA HIS A 141 10.31 -34.94 12.37
C HIS A 141 11.60 -35.05 11.54
N ASN A 142 11.59 -34.48 10.34
CA ASN A 142 12.70 -34.53 9.40
C ASN A 142 13.72 -33.39 9.63
N GLY A 143 13.40 -32.43 10.50
CA GLY A 143 14.24 -31.28 10.85
C GLY A 143 14.04 -30.07 9.95
N CYS A 144 13.03 -30.10 9.08
CA CYS A 144 12.62 -29.05 8.15
C CYS A 144 11.09 -28.91 8.22
N ILE A 145 10.56 -27.73 7.91
CA ILE A 145 9.12 -27.51 7.73
C ILE A 145 8.84 -27.53 6.23
N LEU A 146 8.01 -28.49 5.81
CA LEU A 146 7.49 -28.54 4.45
C LEU A 146 6.33 -27.52 4.28
N PRO A 147 6.10 -26.99 3.06
CA PRO A 147 4.96 -26.13 2.79
C PRO A 147 3.62 -26.73 3.24
N GLU A 148 3.44 -28.05 3.06
CA GLU A 148 2.23 -28.77 3.45
C GLU A 148 2.05 -28.84 4.97
N GLU A 149 3.15 -28.97 5.72
CA GLU A 149 3.13 -28.97 7.18
C GLU A 149 2.81 -27.59 7.75
N LEU A 150 3.39 -26.55 7.17
CA LEU A 150 3.08 -25.17 7.51
C LEU A 150 1.61 -24.84 7.23
N TRP A 151 1.09 -25.28 6.09
CA TRP A 151 -0.31 -25.15 5.73
C TRP A 151 -1.23 -25.80 6.75
N ASP A 152 -0.99 -27.07 7.10
CA ASP A 152 -1.82 -27.80 8.06
C ASP A 152 -1.79 -27.14 9.45
N ALA A 153 -0.63 -26.63 9.88
CA ALA A 153 -0.51 -25.87 11.11
C ALA A 153 -1.35 -24.57 11.09
N LEU A 154 -1.36 -23.84 9.97
CA LEU A 154 -2.15 -22.62 9.79
C LEU A 154 -3.66 -22.93 9.77
N VAL A 155 -4.09 -23.97 9.07
CA VAL A 155 -5.49 -24.41 9.05
C VAL A 155 -5.96 -24.83 10.45
N LYS A 156 -5.13 -25.56 11.21
CA LYS A 156 -5.42 -25.92 12.61
C LYS A 156 -5.55 -24.71 13.53
N ALA A 157 -4.84 -23.62 13.24
CA ALA A 157 -4.96 -22.35 13.95
C ALA A 157 -6.19 -21.53 13.51
N GLY A 158 -7.00 -22.02 12.56
CA GLY A 158 -8.17 -21.32 12.04
C GLY A 158 -7.84 -20.28 10.96
N ILE A 159 -6.66 -20.36 10.35
CA ILE A 159 -6.22 -19.47 9.28
C ILE A 159 -6.44 -20.16 7.94
N GLU A 160 -7.29 -19.57 7.10
CA GLU A 160 -7.49 -20.00 5.72
C GLU A 160 -6.51 -19.24 4.82
N MET A 161 -5.53 -19.97 4.27
CA MET A 161 -4.55 -19.43 3.32
C MET A 161 -4.88 -19.95 1.91
N ASP A 162 -4.25 -19.41 0.85
CA ASP A 162 -4.22 -20.05 -0.48
C ASP A 162 -2.80 -20.45 -0.87
N ASP A 163 -2.65 -21.30 -1.88
CA ASP A 163 -1.34 -21.86 -2.27
C ASP A 163 -0.30 -20.78 -2.63
N LYS A 164 -0.75 -19.59 -3.06
CA LYS A 164 0.13 -18.47 -3.43
C LYS A 164 0.54 -17.63 -2.23
N GLU A 165 -0.35 -17.47 -1.26
CA GLU A 165 0.00 -16.91 0.05
C GLU A 165 0.96 -17.85 0.77
N LEU A 166 0.74 -19.17 0.72
CA LEU A 166 1.67 -20.17 1.24
C LEU A 166 3.03 -20.07 0.57
N ALA A 167 3.07 -20.04 -0.77
CA ALA A 167 4.32 -19.95 -1.52
C ALA A 167 5.09 -18.66 -1.19
N ARG A 168 4.41 -17.51 -1.08
CA ARG A 168 5.03 -16.24 -0.68
C ARG A 168 5.49 -16.24 0.78
N PHE A 169 4.78 -16.94 1.66
CA PHE A 169 5.24 -17.16 3.02
C PHE A 169 6.55 -17.95 2.99
N VAL A 170 6.54 -19.10 2.33
CA VAL A 170 7.71 -19.99 2.25
C VAL A 170 8.87 -19.24 1.61
N GLU A 171 8.71 -18.63 0.44
CA GLU A 171 9.75 -17.84 -0.25
C GLU A 171 10.34 -16.71 0.60
N HIS A 172 9.55 -16.13 1.51
CA HIS A 172 10.04 -15.06 2.37
C HIS A 172 10.86 -15.58 3.56
N VAL A 173 10.56 -16.78 4.06
CA VAL A 173 11.26 -17.39 5.19
C VAL A 173 12.45 -18.24 4.72
N ASP A 174 12.27 -18.98 3.64
CA ASP A 174 13.27 -19.78 2.94
C ASP A 174 14.30 -18.86 2.26
N LYS A 175 15.49 -18.75 2.85
CA LYS A 175 16.54 -17.84 2.38
C LYS A 175 17.33 -18.44 1.24
N ASP A 176 17.52 -19.76 1.23
CA ASP A 176 18.30 -20.45 0.21
C ASP A 176 17.47 -20.88 -1.01
N ASN A 177 16.15 -20.67 -0.96
CA ASN A 177 15.16 -20.91 -2.01
C ASN A 177 15.10 -22.39 -2.44
N ASN A 178 15.31 -23.30 -1.49
CA ASN A 178 15.25 -24.74 -1.73
C ASN A 178 13.83 -25.33 -1.62
N GLY A 179 12.84 -24.54 -1.22
CA GLY A 179 11.43 -24.88 -1.06
C GLY A 179 11.05 -25.48 0.30
N ILE A 180 11.99 -25.52 1.26
CA ILE A 180 11.78 -26.05 2.61
C ILE A 180 12.30 -25.06 3.65
N ILE A 181 11.65 -24.94 4.79
CA ILE A 181 12.07 -24.01 5.84
C ILE A 181 12.88 -24.77 6.89
N THR A 182 14.16 -24.43 7.02
CA THR A 182 15.01 -24.96 8.10
C THR A 182 14.76 -24.23 9.43
N PHE A 183 15.18 -24.84 10.54
CA PHE A 183 15.08 -24.17 11.85
C PHE A 183 15.93 -22.88 11.90
N GLU A 184 17.05 -22.83 11.16
CA GLU A 184 17.88 -21.62 11.07
C GLU A 184 17.11 -20.45 10.44
N GLU A 185 16.44 -20.70 9.32
CA GLU A 185 15.63 -19.72 8.60
C GLU A 185 14.42 -19.27 9.41
N TRP A 186 13.72 -20.23 10.01
CA TRP A 186 12.60 -19.98 10.91
C TRP A 186 13.00 -19.14 12.11
N ARG A 187 14.13 -19.48 12.75
CA ARG A 187 14.71 -18.72 13.86
C ARG A 187 15.00 -17.30 13.41
N ASP A 188 15.76 -17.15 12.35
CA ASP A 188 16.22 -15.85 11.86
C ASP A 188 15.06 -14.91 11.54
N PHE A 189 13.99 -15.45 10.95
CA PHE A 189 12.79 -14.68 10.64
C PHE A 189 12.09 -14.14 11.89
N LEU A 190 12.06 -14.90 12.99
CA LEU A 190 11.24 -14.60 14.18
C LEU A 190 12.03 -14.21 15.43
N LEU A 191 13.37 -14.22 15.39
CA LEU A 191 14.23 -14.07 16.58
C LEU A 191 13.99 -12.74 17.32
N LEU A 192 13.70 -11.68 16.58
CA LEU A 192 13.46 -10.34 17.12
C LEU A 192 11.98 -10.01 17.31
N TYR A 193 11.10 -11.01 17.18
CA TYR A 193 9.66 -10.85 17.35
C TYR A 193 9.25 -10.82 18.83
N PRO A 194 8.75 -9.67 19.34
CA PRO A 194 8.60 -9.45 20.78
C PRO A 194 7.35 -10.12 21.38
N HIS A 195 6.41 -10.60 20.56
CA HIS A 195 5.22 -11.28 21.05
C HIS A 195 5.43 -12.79 21.10
N GLU A 196 4.55 -13.47 21.83
CA GLU A 196 4.52 -14.93 21.87
C GLU A 196 4.42 -15.49 20.46
N ALA A 197 5.30 -16.42 20.13
CA ALA A 197 5.33 -17.06 18.83
C ALA A 197 4.19 -18.10 18.79
N THR A 198 3.02 -17.67 18.33
CA THR A 198 1.94 -18.57 17.97
C THR A 198 1.83 -18.59 16.45
N ILE A 199 1.26 -19.66 15.89
CA ILE A 199 1.03 -19.75 14.43
C ILE A 199 0.26 -18.52 13.91
N GLU A 200 -0.71 -18.04 14.68
CA GLU A 200 -1.48 -16.82 14.39
C GLU A 200 -0.60 -15.56 14.40
N ASN A 201 0.19 -15.36 15.45
CA ASN A 201 1.06 -14.20 15.58
C ASN A 201 2.16 -14.17 14.51
N ILE A 202 2.66 -15.34 14.13
CA ILE A 202 3.67 -15.52 13.10
C ILE A 202 3.09 -15.17 11.72
N TYR A 203 1.88 -15.65 11.41
CA TYR A 203 1.19 -15.27 10.17
C TYR A 203 0.97 -13.76 10.09
N HIS A 204 0.47 -13.13 11.16
CA HIS A 204 0.29 -11.68 11.20
C HIS A 204 1.60 -10.89 11.20
N HIS A 205 2.71 -11.50 11.62
CA HIS A 205 4.02 -10.88 11.50
C HIS A 205 4.45 -10.84 10.03
N TRP A 206 4.37 -11.97 9.33
CA TRP A 206 4.62 -12.05 7.89
C TRP A 206 3.73 -11.10 7.08
N GLU A 207 2.42 -11.11 7.35
CA GLU A 207 1.44 -10.25 6.68
C GLU A 207 1.81 -8.76 6.78
N ARG A 208 2.26 -8.31 7.95
CA ARG A 208 2.65 -6.91 8.18
C ARG A 208 3.98 -6.54 7.51
N VAL A 209 4.93 -7.45 7.48
CA VAL A 209 6.25 -7.22 6.87
C VAL A 209 6.15 -7.20 5.34
N CYS A 210 5.20 -7.93 4.73
CA CYS A 210 5.11 -8.10 3.28
C CYS A 210 4.07 -7.21 2.55
N LEU A 211 3.09 -6.57 3.22
CA LEU A 211 1.95 -5.90 2.55
C LEU A 211 1.92 -4.36 2.60
N VAL A 212 3.08 -3.68 2.63
CA VAL A 212 3.10 -2.21 2.54
C VAL A 212 3.40 -1.76 1.11
N ASP A 213 2.36 -1.47 0.32
CA ASP A 213 2.49 -0.62 -0.87
C ASP A 213 1.43 0.49 -0.84
N ILE A 214 1.91 1.73 -0.66
CA ILE A 214 1.10 2.95 -0.55
C ILE A 214 1.42 3.82 -1.78
N GLY A 215 0.56 3.73 -2.79
CA GLY A 215 0.56 4.60 -3.95
C GLY A 215 -0.81 5.22 -4.19
N GLU A 216 -0.84 6.35 -4.88
CA GLU A 216 -1.91 7.36 -4.84
C GLU A 216 -3.15 7.08 -5.71
N GLN A 217 -3.32 5.84 -6.12
CA GLN A 217 -4.60 5.29 -6.54
C GLN A 217 -5.03 4.33 -5.44
N ALA A 218 -6.33 4.01 -5.31
CA ALA A 218 -6.67 2.75 -4.65
C ALA A 218 -6.11 1.61 -5.52
N VAL A 219 -4.78 1.38 -5.44
CA VAL A 219 -4.15 0.09 -5.63
C VAL A 219 -4.78 -0.72 -4.53
N ILE A 220 -5.60 -1.63 -5.00
CA ILE A 220 -6.35 -2.57 -4.20
C ILE A 220 -5.28 -3.30 -3.39
N PRO A 221 -5.23 -3.17 -2.05
CA PRO A 221 -4.37 -4.04 -1.26
C PRO A 221 -4.74 -5.47 -1.65
N GLU A 222 -3.80 -6.20 -2.27
CA GLU A 222 -3.98 -7.64 -2.46
C GLU A 222 -4.10 -8.23 -1.05
N GLY A 223 -5.28 -8.75 -0.68
CA GLY A 223 -5.50 -9.32 0.66
C GLY A 223 -6.82 -8.95 1.37
N ILE A 224 -7.61 -7.99 0.88
CA ILE A 224 -8.94 -7.65 1.50
C ILE A 224 -9.91 -8.86 1.48
N GLY A 225 -9.57 -9.91 0.72
CA GLY A 225 -10.30 -11.16 0.63
C GLY A 225 -10.54 -11.88 1.97
N LYS A 226 -9.61 -11.87 2.93
CA LYS A 226 -9.64 -12.87 4.02
C LYS A 226 -9.57 -12.34 5.47
N HIS A 227 -9.53 -11.03 5.73
CA HIS A 227 -9.54 -10.54 7.12
C HIS A 227 -10.90 -10.76 7.82
N VAL A 228 -10.85 -11.33 9.04
CA VAL A 228 -11.96 -11.54 10.00
C VAL A 228 -12.78 -10.25 10.31
N HIS A 229 -12.28 -9.07 9.91
CA HIS A 229 -12.90 -7.76 10.11
C HIS A 229 -13.05 -6.90 8.84
N ARG A 230 -13.40 -7.50 7.68
CA ARG A 230 -13.61 -6.78 6.39
C ARG A 230 -14.46 -5.50 6.50
N SER A 231 -15.53 -5.53 7.29
CA SER A 231 -16.39 -4.36 7.51
C SER A 231 -15.68 -3.22 8.23
N ARG A 232 -14.78 -3.51 9.18
CA ARG A 232 -14.04 -2.51 9.95
C ARG A 232 -12.98 -1.81 9.10
N TYR A 233 -12.23 -2.54 8.28
CA TYR A 233 -11.29 -1.94 7.31
C TYR A 233 -12.02 -1.07 6.28
N PHE A 234 -13.17 -1.53 5.79
CA PHE A 234 -14.00 -0.73 4.90
C PHE A 234 -14.49 0.56 5.55
N ILE A 235 -14.94 0.51 6.81
CA ILE A 235 -15.36 1.68 7.59
C ILE A 235 -14.18 2.62 7.83
N ALA A 236 -13.01 2.09 8.21
CA ALA A 236 -11.78 2.87 8.41
C ALA A 236 -11.40 3.62 7.12
N GLY A 237 -11.39 2.92 5.98
CA GLY A 237 -11.12 3.49 4.66
C GLY A 237 -12.16 4.54 4.25
N ALA A 238 -13.44 4.29 4.50
CA ALA A 238 -14.51 5.24 4.20
C ALA A 238 -14.41 6.52 5.03
N ILE A 239 -14.12 6.42 6.33
CA ILE A 239 -13.92 7.58 7.22
C ILE A 239 -12.66 8.35 6.83
N ALA A 240 -11.56 7.65 6.54
CA ALA A 240 -10.33 8.27 6.06
C ALA A 240 -10.53 9.02 4.75
N GLY A 241 -11.20 8.40 3.78
CA GLY A 241 -11.59 9.03 2.52
C GLY A 241 -12.50 10.24 2.73
N ALA A 242 -13.49 10.16 3.61
CA ALA A 242 -14.40 11.26 3.93
C ALA A 242 -13.65 12.47 4.54
N ALA A 243 -12.75 12.22 5.48
CA ALA A 243 -11.93 13.25 6.13
C ALA A 243 -11.01 13.94 5.10
N SER A 244 -10.30 13.16 4.29
CA SER A 244 -9.42 13.67 3.23
C SER A 244 -10.17 14.51 2.20
N ARG A 245 -11.31 14.02 1.70
CA ARG A 245 -12.16 14.75 0.72
C ARG A 245 -12.71 16.05 1.29
N THR A 246 -13.04 16.07 2.58
CA THR A 246 -13.53 17.28 3.26
C THR A 246 -12.41 18.30 3.45
N ALA A 247 -11.24 17.88 3.91
CA ALA A 247 -10.08 18.77 4.08
C ALA A 247 -9.63 19.40 2.75
N THR A 248 -9.75 18.65 1.65
CA THR A 248 -9.35 19.10 0.31
C THR A 248 -10.49 19.68 -0.54
N ALA A 249 -11.71 19.79 0.03
CA ALA A 249 -12.87 20.33 -0.67
C ALA A 249 -12.69 21.76 -1.21
N PRO A 250 -12.02 22.70 -0.50
CA PRO A 250 -11.77 24.04 -1.03
C PRO A 250 -10.95 24.03 -2.32
N LEU A 251 -9.92 23.19 -2.40
CA LEU A 251 -9.07 23.04 -3.59
C LEU A 251 -9.86 22.37 -4.74
N ASP A 252 -10.70 21.39 -4.44
CA ASP A 252 -11.60 20.77 -5.42
C ASP A 252 -12.58 21.78 -6.02
N ARG A 253 -13.20 22.62 -5.19
CA ARG A 253 -14.11 23.67 -5.65
C ARG A 253 -13.38 24.69 -6.51
N LEU A 254 -12.21 25.13 -6.06
CA LEU A 254 -11.39 26.10 -6.79
C LEU A 254 -10.94 25.57 -8.16
N LYS A 255 -10.51 24.30 -8.23
CA LYS A 255 -10.21 23.61 -9.49
C LYS A 255 -11.40 23.70 -10.45
N VAL A 256 -12.58 23.26 -10.02
CA VAL A 256 -13.76 23.18 -10.89
C VAL A 256 -14.21 24.56 -11.38
N VAL A 257 -14.20 25.57 -10.50
CA VAL A 257 -14.53 26.96 -10.89
C VAL A 257 -13.55 27.48 -11.95
N LEU A 258 -12.25 27.24 -11.79
CA LEU A 258 -11.24 27.68 -12.77
C LEU A 258 -11.36 26.92 -14.11
N GLN A 259 -11.71 25.63 -14.10
CA GLN A 259 -11.85 24.82 -15.31
C GLN A 259 -13.01 25.26 -16.21
N VAL A 260 -14.10 25.73 -15.61
CA VAL A 260 -15.32 26.15 -16.31
C VAL A 260 -15.24 27.59 -16.81
N GLN A 261 -14.41 28.43 -16.18
CA GLN A 261 -14.23 29.81 -16.59
C GLN A 261 -13.59 29.92 -17.99
N THR A 262 -14.29 30.57 -18.92
CA THR A 262 -13.82 30.79 -20.30
C THR A 262 -12.88 32.00 -20.42
N SER A 263 -13.01 33.01 -19.55
CA SER A 263 -12.11 34.18 -19.51
C SER A 263 -10.76 33.88 -18.84
N ARG A 264 -9.86 34.87 -18.72
CA ARG A 264 -8.58 34.72 -18.00
C ARG A 264 -8.84 34.21 -16.58
N ALA A 265 -8.44 32.97 -16.31
CA ALA A 265 -8.65 32.32 -15.03
C ALA A 265 -7.39 32.50 -14.18
N SER A 266 -7.57 33.07 -12.98
CA SER A 266 -6.51 33.26 -12.00
C SER A 266 -7.03 32.88 -10.62
N VAL A 267 -6.13 32.35 -9.79
CA VAL A 267 -6.47 31.74 -8.51
C VAL A 267 -7.03 32.77 -7.53
N VAL A 268 -6.35 33.91 -7.37
CA VAL A 268 -6.74 34.94 -6.38
C VAL A 268 -8.12 35.53 -6.66
N PRO A 269 -8.45 36.00 -7.89
CA PRO A 269 -9.78 36.51 -8.17
C PRO A 269 -10.88 35.46 -8.06
N ALA A 270 -10.57 34.18 -8.32
CA ALA A 270 -11.54 33.10 -8.10
C ALA A 270 -11.83 32.87 -6.61
N ILE A 271 -10.80 32.95 -5.74
CA ILE A 271 -10.96 32.89 -4.28
C ILE A 271 -11.80 34.07 -3.78
N GLU A 272 -11.45 35.29 -4.20
CA GLU A 272 -12.20 36.50 -3.83
C GLU A 272 -13.65 36.44 -4.26
N LYS A 273 -13.91 35.94 -5.48
CA LYS A 273 -15.26 35.73 -6.00
C LYS A 273 -16.05 34.75 -5.14
N ILE A 274 -15.48 33.59 -4.81
CA ILE A 274 -16.16 32.59 -3.97
C ILE A 274 -16.45 33.16 -2.57
N LEU A 275 -15.47 33.84 -1.96
CA LEU A 275 -15.63 34.47 -0.65
C LEU A 275 -16.73 35.53 -0.66
N LYS A 276 -16.80 36.35 -1.71
CA LYS A 276 -17.77 37.45 -1.82
C LYS A 276 -19.18 36.95 -2.13
N GLU A 277 -19.33 35.93 -2.97
CA GLU A 277 -20.64 35.43 -3.41
C GLU A 277 -21.22 34.36 -2.46
N ASP A 278 -20.42 33.40 -2.01
CA ASP A 278 -20.88 32.21 -1.28
C ASP A 278 -20.29 32.14 0.16
N GLY A 279 -19.41 33.06 0.55
CA GLY A 279 -18.74 33.05 1.85
C GLY A 279 -17.76 31.88 2.05
N ILE A 280 -17.29 31.68 3.28
CA ILE A 280 -16.31 30.63 3.61
C ILE A 280 -16.91 29.23 3.42
N LEU A 281 -18.20 29.04 3.75
CA LEU A 281 -18.89 27.76 3.54
C LEU A 281 -19.09 27.44 2.04
N GLY A 282 -19.00 28.44 1.16
CA GLY A 282 -19.05 28.29 -0.29
C GLY A 282 -17.98 27.35 -0.86
N PHE A 283 -16.80 27.30 -0.23
CA PHE A 283 -15.70 26.40 -0.63
C PHE A 283 -16.05 24.91 -0.50
N PHE A 284 -16.97 24.56 0.41
CA PHE A 284 -17.38 23.18 0.67
C PHE A 284 -18.60 22.74 -0.14
N ARG A 285 -19.06 23.59 -1.06
CA ARG A 285 -20.24 23.30 -1.87
C ARG A 285 -19.99 22.08 -2.78
N GLY A 286 -20.87 21.09 -2.66
CA GLY A 286 -20.73 19.79 -3.33
C GLY A 286 -19.89 18.76 -2.57
N ASN A 287 -19.31 19.10 -1.40
CA ASN A 287 -18.52 18.17 -0.61
C ASN A 287 -19.34 16.96 -0.14
N GLY A 288 -20.62 17.14 0.22
CA GLY A 288 -21.48 16.04 0.66
C GLY A 288 -21.55 14.90 -0.37
N ILE A 289 -21.71 15.22 -1.66
CA ILE A 289 -21.69 14.23 -2.75
C ILE A 289 -20.30 13.60 -2.88
N ASN A 290 -19.25 14.41 -2.71
CA ASN A 290 -17.86 13.99 -2.78
C ASN A 290 -17.50 12.96 -1.69
N VAL A 291 -18.14 13.04 -0.52
CA VAL A 291 -18.00 12.08 0.58
C VAL A 291 -18.86 10.84 0.34
N VAL A 292 -20.16 11.03 0.02
CA VAL A 292 -21.11 9.92 -0.20
C VAL A 292 -20.65 8.96 -1.30
N LYS A 293 -20.04 9.49 -2.36
CA LYS A 293 -19.63 8.66 -3.50
C LYS A 293 -18.42 7.76 -3.22
N VAL A 294 -17.60 8.04 -2.19
CA VAL A 294 -16.35 7.32 -1.94
C VAL A 294 -16.59 5.83 -1.73
N ALA A 295 -17.48 5.49 -0.78
CA ALA A 295 -17.73 4.10 -0.42
C ALA A 295 -18.34 3.27 -1.57
N PRO A 296 -19.39 3.74 -2.29
CA PRO A 296 -19.92 3.04 -3.46
C PRO A 296 -18.91 2.93 -4.62
N GLU A 297 -18.13 3.98 -4.89
CA GLU A 297 -17.11 3.99 -5.95
C GLU A 297 -16.05 2.92 -5.68
N SER A 298 -15.53 2.87 -4.46
CA SER A 298 -14.59 1.83 -4.02
C SER A 298 -15.22 0.43 -4.11
N ALA A 299 -16.42 0.22 -3.55
CA ALA A 299 -17.07 -1.08 -3.54
C ALA A 299 -17.28 -1.66 -4.95
N ILE A 300 -17.77 -0.85 -5.89
CA ILE A 300 -17.99 -1.26 -7.28
C ILE A 300 -16.64 -1.57 -7.96
N LYS A 301 -15.62 -0.74 -7.73
CA LYS A 301 -14.27 -0.96 -8.28
C LYS A 301 -13.69 -2.28 -7.79
N PHE A 302 -13.71 -2.54 -6.48
CA PHE A 302 -13.18 -3.78 -5.89
C PHE A 302 -13.94 -5.00 -6.42
N TYR A 303 -15.28 -4.99 -6.35
CA TYR A 303 -16.09 -6.11 -6.82
C TYR A 303 -15.85 -6.41 -8.30
N THR A 304 -15.79 -5.37 -9.14
CA THR A 304 -15.55 -5.54 -10.58
C THR A 304 -14.15 -6.06 -10.85
N TYR A 305 -13.15 -5.58 -10.11
CA TYR A 305 -11.77 -6.04 -10.24
C TYR A 305 -11.65 -7.53 -9.92
N GLU A 306 -12.20 -7.99 -8.80
CA GLU A 306 -12.19 -9.40 -8.41
C GLU A 306 -12.89 -10.29 -9.44
N MET A 307 -14.06 -9.85 -9.93
CA MET A 307 -14.79 -10.58 -10.98
C MET A 307 -13.98 -10.65 -12.29
N LEU A 308 -13.36 -9.56 -12.72
CA LEU A 308 -12.54 -9.53 -13.93
C LEU A 308 -11.26 -10.36 -13.78
N LYS A 309 -10.65 -10.36 -12.60
CA LYS A 309 -9.47 -11.17 -12.29
C LYS A 309 -9.75 -12.65 -12.46
N LYS A 310 -10.91 -13.13 -11.95
CA LYS A 310 -11.38 -14.51 -12.16
C LYS A 310 -11.59 -14.82 -13.64
N VAL A 311 -12.37 -14.00 -14.34
CA VAL A 311 -12.67 -14.22 -15.78
C VAL A 311 -11.41 -14.21 -16.66
N ILE A 312 -10.44 -13.34 -16.37
CA ILE A 312 -9.17 -13.29 -17.12
C ILE A 312 -8.28 -14.47 -16.77
N GLY A 313 -8.22 -14.87 -15.49
CA GLY A 313 -7.48 -16.05 -15.04
C GLY A 313 -7.99 -17.33 -15.70
N ASP A 314 -9.31 -17.55 -15.68
CA ASP A 314 -9.98 -18.72 -16.25
C ASP A 314 -9.72 -18.86 -17.76
N ASN A 315 -9.68 -17.74 -18.50
CA ASN A 315 -9.46 -17.74 -19.94
C ASN A 315 -7.99 -17.89 -20.35
N MET A 316 -7.04 -17.55 -19.47
CA MET A 316 -5.60 -17.64 -19.75
C MET A 316 -4.97 -18.95 -19.25
N GLY A 317 -5.73 -19.83 -18.56
CA GLY A 317 -5.19 -21.06 -17.98
C GLY A 317 -4.11 -20.80 -16.92
N ALA A 318 -4.09 -19.59 -16.35
CA ALA A 318 -3.20 -19.21 -15.27
C ALA A 318 -3.86 -19.59 -13.93
N ASP A 319 -3.09 -20.15 -12.99
CA ASP A 319 -3.58 -20.47 -11.64
C ASP A 319 -4.35 -19.29 -11.05
N GLU A 320 -5.46 -19.58 -10.34
CA GLU A 320 -6.37 -18.60 -9.75
C GLU A 320 -5.59 -17.44 -9.12
N GLY A 321 -5.57 -16.29 -9.80
CA GLY A 321 -5.08 -15.04 -9.23
C GLY A 321 -3.77 -14.43 -9.75
N ASP A 322 -3.06 -15.02 -10.73
CA ASP A 322 -1.91 -14.34 -11.35
C ASP A 322 -2.15 -14.08 -12.85
N ILE A 323 -2.84 -12.98 -13.12
CA ILE A 323 -3.13 -12.50 -14.48
C ILE A 323 -1.96 -11.70 -15.08
N GLY A 324 -0.79 -11.71 -14.43
CA GLY A 324 0.38 -10.91 -14.78
C GLY A 324 0.15 -9.39 -14.66
N THR A 325 1.19 -8.59 -14.85
CA THR A 325 1.11 -7.12 -14.75
C THR A 325 0.12 -6.53 -15.77
N ALA A 326 0.13 -7.05 -17.00
CA ALA A 326 -0.77 -6.60 -18.06
C ALA A 326 -2.24 -6.94 -17.75
N GLY A 327 -2.53 -8.14 -17.26
CA GLY A 327 -3.89 -8.51 -16.86
C GLY A 327 -4.37 -7.70 -15.65
N ARG A 328 -3.51 -7.46 -14.64
CA ARG A 328 -3.85 -6.62 -13.49
C ARG A 328 -4.19 -5.19 -13.92
N LEU A 329 -3.41 -4.63 -14.86
CA LEU A 329 -3.66 -3.29 -15.41
C LEU A 329 -4.96 -3.24 -16.22
N LEU A 330 -5.24 -4.25 -17.06
CA LEU A 330 -6.50 -4.34 -17.81
C LEU A 330 -7.71 -4.51 -16.90
N ALA A 331 -7.65 -5.42 -15.93
CA ALA A 331 -8.69 -5.64 -14.94
C ALA A 331 -8.93 -4.38 -14.10
N GLY A 332 -7.86 -3.72 -13.64
CA GLY A 332 -7.92 -2.46 -12.90
C GLY A 332 -8.52 -1.31 -13.71
N GLY A 333 -8.12 -1.18 -14.98
CA GLY A 333 -8.63 -0.17 -15.91
C GLY A 333 -10.11 -0.36 -16.23
N MET A 334 -10.54 -1.59 -16.52
CA MET A 334 -11.94 -1.93 -16.76
C MET A 334 -12.80 -1.76 -15.50
N ALA A 335 -12.31 -2.22 -14.34
CA ALA A 335 -12.98 -2.01 -13.06
C ALA A 335 -13.16 -0.51 -12.75
N GLY A 336 -12.11 0.30 -13.02
CA GLY A 336 -12.17 1.75 -12.94
C GLY A 336 -13.21 2.36 -13.89
N ALA A 337 -13.29 1.88 -15.13
CA ALA A 337 -14.28 2.34 -16.11
C ALA A 337 -15.73 2.00 -15.70
N VAL A 338 -15.96 0.79 -15.17
CA VAL A 338 -17.29 0.36 -14.67
C VAL A 338 -17.69 1.16 -13.44
N ALA A 339 -16.79 1.34 -12.47
CA ALA A 339 -17.03 2.17 -11.30
C ALA A 339 -17.31 3.63 -11.69
N GLN A 340 -16.50 4.21 -12.58
CA GLN A 340 -16.68 5.57 -13.06
C GLN A 340 -18.00 5.75 -13.81
N THR A 341 -18.44 4.77 -14.59
CA THR A 341 -19.73 4.80 -15.30
C THR A 341 -20.90 4.72 -14.32
N SER A 342 -20.80 3.86 -13.30
CA SER A 342 -21.86 3.68 -12.30
C SER A 342 -22.04 4.92 -11.40
N ILE A 343 -20.92 5.56 -11.02
CA ILE A 343 -20.90 6.74 -10.15
C ILE A 343 -21.11 8.05 -10.92
N TYR A 344 -21.03 8.02 -12.26
CA TYR A 344 -21.03 9.20 -13.11
C TYR A 344 -22.19 10.19 -12.86
N PRO A 345 -23.44 9.74 -12.60
CA PRO A 345 -24.54 10.66 -12.28
C PRO A 345 -24.26 11.55 -11.06
N LEU A 346 -23.61 11.00 -10.01
CA LEU A 346 -23.21 11.77 -8.83
C LEU A 346 -22.11 12.78 -9.16
N ASP A 347 -21.15 12.42 -10.00
CA ASP A 347 -20.10 13.33 -10.46
C ASP A 347 -20.69 14.50 -11.26
N LEU A 348 -21.67 14.27 -12.14
CA LEU A 348 -22.34 15.36 -12.86
C LEU A 348 -23.05 16.31 -11.89
N VAL A 349 -23.87 15.78 -11.00
CA VAL A 349 -24.64 16.60 -10.04
C VAL A 349 -23.69 17.37 -9.13
N LYS A 350 -22.58 16.76 -8.69
CA LYS A 350 -21.49 17.44 -7.97
C LYS A 350 -20.94 18.60 -8.77
N THR A 351 -20.50 18.39 -10.01
CA THR A 351 -19.90 19.45 -10.84
C THR A 351 -20.88 20.60 -11.08
N ARG A 352 -22.17 20.30 -11.29
CA ARG A 352 -23.20 21.33 -11.44
C ARG A 352 -23.43 22.09 -10.14
N LEU A 353 -23.57 21.40 -9.01
CA LEU A 353 -23.65 22.06 -7.71
C LEU A 353 -22.39 22.91 -7.43
N GLN A 354 -21.25 22.47 -7.94
CA GLN A 354 -19.96 23.16 -7.86
C GLN A 354 -19.79 24.36 -8.81
N THR A 355 -20.72 24.59 -9.73
CA THR A 355 -20.58 25.63 -10.76
C THR A 355 -21.78 26.55 -10.84
N CYS A 356 -22.93 26.14 -10.28
CA CYS A 356 -24.10 26.98 -10.16
C CYS A 356 -23.78 28.24 -9.34
N THR A 357 -23.96 29.41 -9.94
CA THR A 357 -24.00 30.69 -9.22
C THR A 357 -25.25 30.74 -8.35
N SER A 358 -25.13 31.32 -7.15
CA SER A 358 -26.26 31.50 -6.24
C SER A 358 -27.14 32.63 -6.78
N GLU A 359 -28.23 32.31 -7.49
CA GLU A 359 -29.22 33.32 -7.86
C GLU A 359 -30.02 33.70 -6.60
N ALA A 360 -30.01 34.98 -6.23
CA ALA A 360 -30.70 35.54 -5.06
C ALA A 360 -30.26 34.98 -3.68
N GLY A 361 -29.00 34.55 -3.54
CA GLY A 361 -28.43 34.14 -2.24
C GLY A 361 -28.96 32.81 -1.71
N LYS A 362 -29.74 32.05 -2.48
CA LYS A 362 -30.19 30.70 -2.13
C LYS A 362 -29.40 29.67 -2.94
N SER A 363 -28.67 28.82 -2.23
CA SER A 363 -28.01 27.67 -2.84
C SER A 363 -29.07 26.71 -3.40
N PRO A 364 -28.93 26.22 -4.64
CA PRO A 364 -29.85 25.24 -5.21
C PRO A 364 -29.80 23.97 -4.38
N GLN A 365 -30.96 23.54 -3.89
CA GLN A 365 -31.10 22.29 -3.18
C GLN A 365 -30.77 21.12 -4.12
N LEU A 366 -30.04 20.13 -3.60
CA LEU A 366 -29.58 18.96 -4.35
C LEU A 366 -30.72 18.24 -5.09
N GLY A 367 -31.86 18.05 -4.41
CA GLY A 367 -33.03 17.40 -4.99
C GLY A 367 -33.64 18.19 -6.14
N THR A 368 -33.78 19.51 -5.98
CA THR A 368 -34.31 20.40 -7.02
C THR A 368 -33.42 20.41 -8.25
N LEU A 369 -32.10 20.56 -8.08
CA LEU A 369 -31.13 20.50 -9.17
C LEU A 369 -31.20 19.16 -9.92
N THR A 370 -31.25 18.04 -9.18
CA THR A 370 -31.32 16.71 -9.81
C THR A 370 -32.61 16.51 -10.59
N ARG A 371 -33.75 16.98 -10.03
CA ARG A 371 -35.06 16.95 -10.69
C ARG A 371 -35.09 17.81 -11.94
N GLU A 372 -34.51 19.00 -11.90
CA GLU A 372 -34.42 19.90 -13.06
C GLU A 372 -33.62 19.26 -14.20
N ILE A 373 -32.47 18.63 -13.88
CA ILE A 373 -31.67 17.90 -14.88
C ILE A 373 -32.51 16.78 -15.51
N TRP A 374 -33.20 16.00 -14.68
CA TRP A 374 -34.01 14.88 -15.14
C TRP A 374 -35.16 15.33 -16.06
N ILE A 375 -35.91 16.37 -15.67
CA ILE A 375 -37.10 16.82 -16.39
C ILE A 375 -36.73 17.61 -17.64
N HIS A 376 -35.78 18.54 -17.56
CA HIS A 376 -35.50 19.48 -18.65
C HIS A 376 -34.42 18.99 -19.63
N GLU A 377 -33.47 18.17 -19.17
CA GLU A 377 -32.37 17.69 -20.02
C GLU A 377 -32.44 16.19 -20.32
N GLY A 378 -33.22 15.45 -19.53
CA GLY A 378 -33.41 14.01 -19.67
C GLY A 378 -32.29 13.18 -19.02
N PRO A 379 -32.50 11.84 -18.93
CA PRO A 379 -31.58 10.92 -18.26
C PRO A 379 -30.18 10.87 -18.89
N ARG A 380 -30.06 11.11 -20.20
CA ARG A 380 -28.76 11.11 -20.90
C ARG A 380 -27.86 12.27 -20.45
N ALA A 381 -28.41 13.34 -19.90
CA ALA A 381 -27.64 14.49 -19.43
C ALA A 381 -26.69 14.09 -18.29
N PHE A 382 -27.08 13.13 -17.44
CA PHE A 382 -26.26 12.62 -16.34
C PHE A 382 -24.91 12.07 -16.77
N TYR A 383 -24.77 11.64 -18.03
CA TYR A 383 -23.55 11.02 -18.57
C TYR A 383 -22.72 11.95 -19.47
N ARG A 384 -23.02 13.26 -19.49
CA ARG A 384 -22.25 14.23 -20.28
C ARG A 384 -20.81 14.33 -19.79
N GLY A 385 -19.87 14.08 -20.70
CA GLY A 385 -18.43 14.06 -20.39
C GLY A 385 -17.91 12.68 -19.98
N LEU A 386 -18.71 11.61 -20.05
CA LEU A 386 -18.24 10.26 -19.72
C LEU A 386 -17.11 9.84 -20.66
N LEU A 387 -17.24 10.11 -21.96
CA LEU A 387 -16.22 9.78 -22.95
C LEU A 387 -14.82 10.35 -22.64
N PRO A 388 -14.62 11.68 -22.46
CA PRO A 388 -13.31 12.20 -22.07
C PRO A 388 -12.83 11.68 -20.71
N SER A 389 -13.74 11.31 -19.80
CA SER A 389 -13.36 10.65 -18.55
C SER A 389 -12.74 9.27 -18.79
N LEU A 390 -13.39 8.43 -19.60
CA LEU A 390 -12.93 7.07 -19.89
C LEU A 390 -11.64 7.07 -20.71
N LEU A 391 -11.56 7.96 -21.72
CA LEU A 391 -10.35 8.14 -22.53
C LEU A 391 -9.14 8.57 -21.70
N GLY A 392 -9.35 9.22 -20.55
CA GLY A 392 -8.27 9.66 -19.67
C GLY A 392 -7.72 8.56 -18.75
N ILE A 393 -8.45 7.47 -18.52
CA ILE A 393 -8.05 6.44 -17.54
C ILE A 393 -6.77 5.72 -18.00
N VAL A 394 -6.78 5.14 -19.21
CA VAL A 394 -5.67 4.33 -19.72
C VAL A 394 -4.37 5.13 -19.91
N PRO A 395 -4.39 6.34 -20.53
CA PRO A 395 -3.17 7.13 -20.65
C PRO A 395 -2.64 7.61 -19.32
N TYR A 396 -3.53 7.94 -18.36
CA TYR A 396 -3.10 8.30 -17.01
C TYR A 396 -2.32 7.15 -16.38
N THR A 397 -2.90 5.94 -16.33
CA THR A 397 -2.27 4.79 -15.66
C THR A 397 -0.98 4.36 -16.34
N GLY A 398 -0.93 4.42 -17.68
CA GLY A 398 0.27 4.07 -18.43
C GLY A 398 1.42 5.06 -18.20
N ILE A 399 1.13 6.37 -18.20
CA ILE A 399 2.15 7.41 -17.97
C ILE A 399 2.60 7.41 -16.51
N ASP A 400 1.67 7.25 -15.57
CA ASP A 400 1.95 7.17 -14.13
C ASP A 400 2.92 6.01 -13.85
N LEU A 401 2.59 4.79 -14.32
CA LEU A 401 3.44 3.62 -14.13
C LEU A 401 4.83 3.79 -14.77
N ALA A 402 4.87 4.21 -16.04
CA ALA A 402 6.13 4.38 -16.75
C ALA A 402 7.01 5.47 -16.11
N ALA A 403 6.40 6.57 -15.66
CA ALA A 403 7.12 7.63 -14.95
C ALA A 403 7.59 7.16 -13.58
N TYR A 404 6.78 6.38 -12.85
CA TYR A 404 7.14 5.82 -11.56
C TYR A 404 8.35 4.89 -11.67
N GLU A 405 8.33 3.95 -12.62
CA GLU A 405 9.43 3.04 -12.89
C GLU A 405 10.71 3.80 -13.28
N ALA A 406 10.61 4.77 -14.19
CA ALA A 406 11.76 5.59 -14.59
C ALA A 406 12.34 6.41 -13.42
N LEU A 407 11.48 6.98 -12.57
CA LEU A 407 11.90 7.72 -11.37
C LEU A 407 12.51 6.79 -10.32
N LYS A 408 11.96 5.58 -10.16
CA LYS A 408 12.50 4.54 -9.26
C LYS A 408 13.89 4.11 -9.72
N ASP A 409 14.09 3.86 -11.01
CA ASP A 409 15.39 3.47 -11.58
C ASP A 409 16.43 4.59 -11.47
N MET A 410 16.03 5.85 -11.74
CA MET A 410 16.90 6.99 -11.48
C MET A 410 17.24 7.14 -10.00
N SER A 411 16.28 6.91 -9.10
CA SER A 411 16.55 7.00 -7.65
C SER A 411 17.60 5.99 -7.19
N LYS A 412 17.55 4.76 -7.74
CA LYS A 412 18.57 3.73 -7.50
C LYS A 412 19.93 4.17 -8.03
N THR A 413 20.00 4.78 -9.20
CA THR A 413 21.30 5.14 -9.81
C THR A 413 21.96 6.37 -9.16
N TYR A 414 21.17 7.35 -8.71
CA TYR A 414 21.71 8.64 -8.23
C TYR A 414 21.77 8.80 -6.72
N PHE A 415 20.88 8.16 -5.96
CA PHE A 415 20.79 8.33 -4.49
C PHE A 415 21.30 7.14 -3.69
N LEU A 416 21.36 5.95 -4.29
CA LEU A 416 21.77 4.72 -3.62
C LEU A 416 22.99 4.15 -4.34
N HIS A 417 24.18 4.28 -3.73
CA HIS A 417 25.39 3.64 -4.27
C HIS A 417 25.38 2.10 -4.13
N ASP A 418 24.35 1.55 -3.50
CA ASP A 418 24.08 0.11 -3.35
C ASP A 418 22.69 -0.18 -3.93
N ASN A 419 22.47 -1.38 -4.49
CA ASN A 419 21.20 -1.84 -5.09
C ASN A 419 20.02 -1.97 -4.09
N SER A 420 20.05 -1.25 -2.97
CA SER A 420 19.00 -1.21 -1.95
C SER A 420 17.71 -0.60 -2.49
N GLU A 421 16.57 -1.05 -1.97
CA GLU A 421 15.29 -0.46 -2.35
C GLU A 421 15.19 1.00 -1.85
N PRO A 422 14.62 1.92 -2.66
CA PRO A 422 14.42 3.30 -2.23
C PRO A 422 13.53 3.34 -0.99
N GLY A 423 13.96 4.09 0.03
CA GLY A 423 13.20 4.21 1.28
C GLY A 423 11.79 4.79 1.06
N PRO A 424 10.85 4.64 2.02
CA PRO A 424 9.44 4.99 1.86
C PRO A 424 9.19 6.44 1.41
N LEU A 425 10.04 7.38 1.84
CA LEU A 425 9.95 8.79 1.43
C LEU A 425 10.34 9.01 -0.03
N ILE A 426 11.32 8.27 -0.54
CA ILE A 426 11.74 8.33 -1.95
C ILE A 426 10.65 7.71 -2.82
N GLN A 427 10.10 6.56 -2.43
CA GLN A 427 8.98 5.93 -3.14
C GLN A 427 7.75 6.85 -3.18
N LEU A 428 7.40 7.49 -2.06
CA LEU A 428 6.32 8.48 -2.00
C LEU A 428 6.60 9.68 -2.92
N GLY A 429 7.85 10.16 -2.95
CA GLY A 429 8.28 11.21 -3.85
C GLY A 429 8.14 10.82 -5.33
N CYS A 430 8.63 9.62 -5.70
CA CYS A 430 8.50 9.05 -7.03
C CYS A 430 7.03 8.90 -7.43
N GLY A 431 6.17 8.38 -6.53
CA GLY A 431 4.73 8.24 -6.73
C GLY A 431 4.02 9.58 -6.93
N THR A 432 4.35 10.58 -6.10
CA THR A 432 3.75 11.93 -6.21
C THR A 432 4.13 12.61 -7.53
N ILE A 433 5.40 12.50 -7.95
CA ILE A 433 5.88 13.12 -9.19
C ILE A 433 5.32 12.40 -10.42
N SER A 434 5.34 11.06 -10.43
CA SER A 434 4.75 10.27 -11.52
C SER A 434 3.25 10.53 -11.66
N GLY A 435 2.50 10.54 -10.56
CA GLY A 435 1.09 10.88 -10.54
C GLY A 435 0.82 12.32 -11.02
N ALA A 436 1.66 13.28 -10.63
CA ALA A 436 1.56 14.66 -11.11
C ALA A 436 1.82 14.78 -12.63
N LEU A 437 2.79 14.04 -13.16
CA LEU A 437 3.09 13.98 -14.60
C LEU A 437 1.93 13.33 -15.37
N GLY A 438 1.45 12.16 -14.91
CA GLY A 438 0.29 11.48 -15.48
C GLY A 438 -0.95 12.39 -15.48
N ALA A 439 -1.24 13.04 -14.35
CA ALA A 439 -2.34 13.98 -14.22
C ALA A 439 -2.21 15.18 -15.16
N THR A 440 -1.00 15.71 -15.37
CA THR A 440 -0.72 16.84 -16.26
C THR A 440 -0.94 16.47 -17.72
N CYS A 441 -0.46 15.29 -18.15
CA CYS A 441 -0.62 14.82 -19.52
C CYS A 441 -2.09 14.62 -19.92
N VAL A 442 -2.90 14.05 -19.03
CA VAL A 442 -4.34 13.83 -19.29
C VAL A 442 -5.22 15.03 -18.92
N TYR A 443 -4.63 16.10 -18.37
CA TYR A 443 -5.37 17.24 -17.86
C TYR A 443 -6.28 17.93 -18.90
N PRO A 444 -5.92 18.04 -20.20
CA PRO A 444 -6.82 18.55 -21.22
C PRO A 444 -8.17 17.81 -21.30
N LEU A 445 -8.16 16.47 -21.14
CA LEU A 445 -9.38 15.67 -21.09
C LEU A 445 -10.21 15.96 -19.84
N GLN A 446 -9.55 16.23 -18.70
CA GLN A 446 -10.24 16.64 -17.48
C GLN A 446 -10.95 17.99 -17.64
N VAL A 447 -10.33 18.98 -18.29
CA VAL A 447 -10.98 20.28 -18.55
C VAL A 447 -12.18 20.12 -19.46
N ILE A 448 -12.05 19.33 -20.54
CA ILE A 448 -13.17 19.07 -21.46
C ILE A 448 -14.32 18.35 -20.74
N ARG A 449 -14.00 17.34 -19.91
CA ARG A 449 -14.98 16.66 -19.04
C ARG A 449 -15.72 17.67 -18.18
N THR A 450 -15.02 18.50 -17.41
CA THR A 450 -15.64 19.43 -16.47
C THR A 450 -16.53 20.45 -17.17
N ARG A 451 -16.11 20.97 -18.34
CA ARG A 451 -16.94 21.90 -19.14
C ARG A 451 -18.22 21.23 -19.65
N LEU A 452 -18.13 19.99 -20.14
CA LEU A 452 -19.29 19.21 -20.57
C LEU A 452 -20.24 18.87 -19.43
N GLN A 453 -19.73 18.69 -18.21
CA GLN A 453 -20.55 18.42 -17.03
C GLN A 453 -21.25 19.68 -16.49
N ALA A 454 -20.54 20.81 -16.52
CA ALA A 454 -21.02 22.08 -15.97
C ALA A 454 -22.07 22.78 -16.85
N GLN A 455 -22.09 22.53 -18.17
CA GLN A 455 -23.06 23.15 -19.07
C GLN A 455 -24.51 22.77 -18.73
N ARG A 456 -25.43 23.72 -18.94
CA ARG A 456 -26.89 23.51 -18.87
C ARG A 456 -27.46 23.43 -20.30
N SER A 457 -28.44 22.55 -20.54
CA SER A 457 -28.88 22.23 -21.92
C SER A 457 -29.65 23.34 -22.64
N ASN A 458 -30.15 24.35 -21.93
CA ASN A 458 -31.11 25.33 -22.46
C ASN A 458 -30.49 26.67 -22.88
N THR A 459 -29.16 26.76 -22.96
CA THR A 459 -28.47 27.98 -23.41
C THR A 459 -28.01 27.84 -24.86
N ALA A 460 -28.20 28.88 -25.68
CA ALA A 460 -27.73 28.93 -27.08
C ALA A 460 -26.22 28.69 -27.25
N THR A 461 -25.46 28.80 -26.16
CA THR A 461 -24.01 28.60 -26.08
C THR A 461 -23.60 27.17 -25.69
N ALA A 462 -24.54 26.24 -25.51
CA ALA A 462 -24.25 24.85 -25.11
C ALA A 462 -23.31 24.14 -26.10
N TYR A 463 -22.44 23.29 -25.58
CA TYR A 463 -21.51 22.53 -26.39
C TYR A 463 -22.19 21.30 -26.98
N LYS A 464 -21.93 21.04 -28.27
CA LYS A 464 -22.49 19.88 -28.99
C LYS A 464 -21.83 18.55 -28.59
N GLY A 465 -20.60 18.62 -28.09
CA GLY A 465 -19.84 17.44 -27.69
C GLY A 465 -18.38 17.75 -27.35
N MET A 466 -17.60 16.68 -27.13
CA MET A 466 -16.18 16.78 -26.75
C MET A 466 -15.33 17.56 -27.78
N SER A 467 -15.54 17.31 -29.08
CA SER A 467 -14.83 18.01 -30.15
C SER A 467 -15.12 19.50 -30.19
N ASP A 468 -16.39 19.88 -29.99
CA ASP A 468 -16.82 21.28 -29.93
C ASP A 468 -16.18 22.00 -28.74
N VAL A 469 -16.13 21.38 -27.56
CA VAL A 469 -15.41 21.93 -26.41
C VAL A 469 -13.93 22.09 -26.71
N PHE A 470 -13.30 21.07 -27.29
CA PHE A 470 -11.88 21.12 -27.64
C PHE A 470 -11.57 22.30 -28.58
N TRP A 471 -12.26 22.39 -29.71
CA TRP A 471 -12.02 23.43 -30.71
C TRP A 471 -12.33 24.84 -30.19
N ARG A 472 -13.44 25.03 -29.47
CA ARG A 472 -13.76 26.34 -28.88
C ARG A 472 -12.75 26.75 -27.82
N THR A 473 -12.29 25.82 -26.99
CA THR A 473 -11.26 26.10 -25.98
C THR A 473 -9.96 26.51 -26.66
N LEU A 474 -9.54 25.79 -27.70
CA LEU A 474 -8.32 26.08 -28.44
C LEU A 474 -8.40 27.44 -29.16
N GLN A 475 -9.53 27.76 -29.79
CA GLN A 475 -9.71 29.02 -30.53
C GLN A 475 -9.82 30.24 -29.62
N HIS A 476 -10.57 30.15 -28.51
CA HIS A 476 -10.83 31.31 -27.65
C HIS A 476 -9.81 31.51 -26.53
N GLU A 477 -9.15 30.44 -26.07
CA GLU A 477 -8.30 30.46 -24.87
C GLU A 477 -6.88 29.96 -25.14
N GLY A 478 -6.64 29.35 -26.30
CA GLY A 478 -5.37 28.72 -26.65
C GLY A 478 -5.05 27.48 -25.79
N VAL A 479 -3.81 27.00 -25.91
CA VAL A 479 -3.33 25.80 -25.20
C VAL A 479 -3.42 25.97 -23.68
N ARG A 480 -3.22 27.19 -23.17
CA ARG A 480 -3.31 27.50 -21.73
C ARG A 480 -4.71 27.26 -21.15
N GLY A 481 -5.77 27.33 -21.97
CA GLY A 481 -7.14 27.05 -21.55
C GLY A 481 -7.33 25.62 -21.02
N PHE A 482 -6.59 24.66 -21.58
CA PHE A 482 -6.65 23.25 -21.18
C PHE A 482 -5.98 22.95 -19.84
N TYR A 483 -5.24 23.88 -19.24
CA TYR A 483 -4.50 23.69 -17.99
C TYR A 483 -5.05 24.53 -16.83
N LYS A 484 -6.24 25.11 -16.99
CA LYS A 484 -6.91 25.87 -15.94
C LYS A 484 -7.25 24.98 -14.74
N GLY A 485 -6.86 25.43 -13.54
CA GLY A 485 -7.05 24.66 -12.31
C GLY A 485 -6.02 23.55 -12.08
N LEU A 486 -4.98 23.41 -12.91
CA LEU A 486 -3.94 22.39 -12.69
C LEU A 486 -3.24 22.61 -11.34
N PHE A 487 -2.92 23.86 -10.99
CA PHE A 487 -2.28 24.20 -9.72
C PHE A 487 -3.06 23.71 -8.48
N PRO A 488 -4.35 24.06 -8.27
CA PRO A 488 -5.10 23.52 -7.14
C PRO A 488 -5.31 22.01 -7.23
N ASN A 489 -5.34 21.43 -8.43
CA ASN A 489 -5.38 19.98 -8.59
C ASN A 489 -4.11 19.31 -8.03
N LEU A 490 -2.93 19.80 -8.39
CA LEU A 490 -1.65 19.27 -7.93
C LEU A 490 -1.40 19.57 -6.45
N LEU A 491 -1.75 20.76 -5.97
CA LEU A 491 -1.59 21.14 -4.56
C LEU A 491 -2.41 20.25 -3.62
N LYS A 492 -3.53 19.71 -4.11
CA LYS A 492 -4.41 18.82 -3.34
C LYS A 492 -3.83 17.43 -3.10
N VAL A 493 -2.98 16.94 -4.01
CA VAL A 493 -2.49 15.55 -4.10
C VAL A 493 -1.87 15.11 -2.77
N VAL A 494 -0.75 15.74 -2.38
CA VAL A 494 -0.02 15.40 -1.15
C VAL A 494 -0.87 15.51 0.12
N PRO A 495 -1.59 16.61 0.40
CA PRO A 495 -2.45 16.69 1.58
C PRO A 495 -3.55 15.62 1.61
N ALA A 496 -4.14 15.29 0.45
CA ALA A 496 -5.17 14.26 0.37
C ALA A 496 -4.62 12.89 0.77
N ALA A 497 -3.45 12.51 0.26
CA ALA A 497 -2.79 11.25 0.59
C ALA A 497 -2.39 11.19 2.07
N SER A 498 -1.72 12.24 2.58
CA SER A 498 -1.27 12.30 3.97
C SER A 498 -2.43 12.20 4.96
N ILE A 499 -3.53 12.94 4.73
CA ILE A 499 -4.70 12.89 5.62
C ILE A 499 -5.38 11.53 5.56
N THR A 500 -5.50 10.93 4.38
CA THR A 500 -6.08 9.59 4.24
C THR A 500 -5.28 8.59 5.06
N TYR A 501 -3.95 8.59 4.91
CA TYR A 501 -3.07 7.69 5.66
C TYR A 501 -3.17 7.89 7.17
N MET A 502 -3.03 9.14 7.64
CA MET A 502 -3.11 9.46 9.07
C MET A 502 -4.44 9.06 9.69
N VAL A 503 -5.56 9.34 9.01
CA VAL A 503 -6.90 8.99 9.52
C VAL A 503 -7.13 7.50 9.44
N TYR A 504 -6.68 6.82 8.38
CA TYR A 504 -6.80 5.38 8.25
C TYR A 504 -6.05 4.65 9.38
N GLU A 505 -4.81 5.04 9.65
CA GLU A 505 -4.01 4.50 10.75
C GLU A 505 -4.62 4.79 12.12
N ALA A 506 -5.16 6.00 12.33
CA ALA A 506 -5.87 6.33 13.57
C ALA A 506 -7.17 5.50 13.73
N MET A 507 -7.88 5.22 12.63
CA MET A 507 -9.09 4.41 12.64
C MET A 507 -8.78 2.93 12.88
N LYS A 508 -7.70 2.40 12.30
CA LYS A 508 -7.23 1.03 12.59
C LYS A 508 -6.95 0.85 14.08
N LYS A 509 -6.19 1.79 14.66
CA LYS A 509 -5.90 1.82 16.11
C LYS A 509 -7.13 1.88 17.01
N LYS A 510 -8.23 2.51 16.55
CA LYS A 510 -9.48 2.63 17.32
C LYS A 510 -10.45 1.46 17.13
N LEU A 511 -10.32 0.72 16.03
CA LEU A 511 -11.19 -0.40 15.68
C LEU A 511 -10.56 -1.76 16.02
N ASP A 512 -9.44 -1.74 16.74
CA ASP A 512 -8.59 -2.89 17.07
C ASP A 512 -8.28 -3.73 15.83
N LEU A 513 -7.80 -3.06 14.78
CA LEU A 513 -7.42 -3.59 13.47
C LEU A 513 -5.91 -3.56 13.23
#